data_AF-A0A7C7BRW9-F1
#
_entry.id   AF-A0A7C7BRW9-F1
#
_cell.length_a   1.000
_cell.length_b   1.000
_cell.length_c   1.000
_cell.angle_alpha   90.00
_cell.angle_beta   90.00
_cell.angle_gamma   90.00
#
_symmetry.space_group_name_H-M   'P 1'
#
loop_
_entity.id
_entity.type
_entity.pdbx_description
1 polymer ?
#
loop_
_entity_poly.entity_id
_entity_poly.type
_entity_poly.pdbx_seq_one_letter_code
_entity_poly.pdbx_strand_id
1 'polypeptide(L)'
;MSYVAASIVILAMLNGRSQAYYNPVERVDINFLRSRHGGGKEWDLIAQFGEIREGDDVAWKRFKRLAIDFDLSIPDNYGKTVELLDIDNFIDYIMLCVYVDMDDWPYNNWRAGRERTARAKWRFYVWDAERSFGTDGKQMLGRQRRVVTSNNLTQGALTSDAGIARLFRSLMANPEFRLRFADRVHKHYFNGGVLTDEHIAQRHRELTEQMKHVLPDMSPYIRQQWIPNRRAIVMQQMASIGIQLSENAPLLSRHGGEVLAGFHLSLSAPQGKIYFTTDDTDPRSSSAVIYKSPITISRHVIVKARTLVNGKWSAMTEATFMPEQLGFPVRITEVMYNPLGGSEYEF
;
A
#
# COMPACT_ATOMS: atom_id res chain seq x y z
N MET A 1 -3.45 -5.34 -0.95
CA MET A 1 -2.89 -4.60 0.20
C MET A 1 -3.40 -5.27 1.47
N SER A 2 -2.52 -5.66 2.39
CA SER A 2 -2.84 -6.43 3.61
C SER A 2 -2.94 -5.56 4.88
N TYR A 3 -3.30 -4.28 4.71
CA TYR A 3 -3.16 -3.24 5.75
C TYR A 3 -4.48 -2.65 6.23
N VAL A 4 -5.61 -3.29 5.86
CA VAL A 4 -6.97 -2.91 6.22
C VAL A 4 -7.68 -4.13 6.79
N ALA A 5 -8.44 -3.93 7.87
CA ALA A 5 -9.30 -4.94 8.45
C ALA A 5 -10.40 -5.38 7.47
N ALA A 6 -10.72 -6.68 7.43
CA ALA A 6 -11.85 -7.15 6.64
C ALA A 6 -13.17 -6.65 7.26
N SER A 7 -14.17 -6.38 6.42
CA SER A 7 -15.52 -6.07 6.89
C SER A 7 -16.57 -6.61 5.94
N ILE A 8 -17.77 -6.85 6.47
CA ILE A 8 -18.93 -7.33 5.72
C ILE A 8 -20.20 -6.71 6.31
N VAL A 9 -21.18 -6.38 5.46
CA VAL A 9 -22.47 -5.89 5.95
C VAL A 9 -23.40 -7.07 6.27
N ILE A 10 -24.02 -7.03 7.45
CA ILE A 10 -24.93 -8.07 7.95
C ILE A 10 -26.24 -7.45 8.45
N LEU A 11 -27.32 -8.25 8.44
CA LEU A 11 -28.54 -7.96 9.20
C LEU A 11 -28.40 -8.57 10.61
N ALA A 12 -28.40 -7.75 11.65
CA ALA A 12 -28.38 -8.25 13.02
C ALA A 12 -29.80 -8.58 13.50
N MET A 13 -29.96 -9.80 14.03
CA MET A 13 -31.20 -10.27 14.65
C MET A 13 -30.95 -10.47 16.15
N LEU A 14 -31.82 -9.92 16.99
CA LEU A 14 -31.81 -10.15 18.44
C LEU A 14 -33.16 -10.70 18.88
N ASN A 15 -33.16 -11.86 19.55
CA ASN A 15 -34.37 -12.57 19.99
C ASN A 15 -35.40 -12.79 18.85
N GLY A 16 -34.92 -13.18 17.67
CA GLY A 16 -35.75 -13.41 16.48
C GLY A 16 -36.29 -12.16 15.80
N ARG A 17 -35.88 -10.95 16.22
CA ARG A 17 -36.30 -9.68 15.62
C ARG A 17 -35.15 -8.95 14.97
N SER A 18 -35.38 -8.44 13.76
CA SER A 18 -34.44 -7.57 13.05
C SER A 18 -34.17 -6.31 13.86
N GLN A 19 -32.90 -5.94 13.96
CA GLN A 19 -32.45 -4.73 14.65
C GLN A 19 -32.05 -3.66 13.64
N ALA A 20 -30.97 -3.90 12.91
CA ALA A 20 -30.44 -3.00 11.88
C ALA A 20 -29.39 -3.73 11.04
N TYR A 21 -28.92 -3.03 10.00
CA TYR A 21 -27.71 -3.42 9.29
C TYR A 21 -26.47 -2.95 10.05
N TYR A 22 -25.48 -3.83 10.16
CA TYR A 22 -24.19 -3.54 10.79
C TYR A 22 -23.07 -3.86 9.82
N ASN A 23 -21.94 -3.18 9.97
CA ASN A 23 -20.69 -3.51 9.30
C ASN A 23 -19.69 -4.00 10.38
N PRO A 24 -19.77 -5.27 10.84
CA PRO A 24 -18.70 -5.84 11.64
C PRO A 24 -17.37 -5.70 10.91
N VAL A 25 -16.41 -5.08 11.60
CA VAL A 25 -15.05 -4.89 11.14
C VAL A 25 -14.14 -5.76 11.99
N GLU A 26 -13.26 -6.49 11.33
CA GLU A 26 -12.20 -7.23 12.00
C GLU A 26 -11.37 -6.29 12.87
N ARG A 27 -11.18 -6.65 14.14
CA ARG A 27 -10.39 -5.82 15.04
C ARG A 27 -8.91 -6.00 14.71
N VAL A 28 -8.18 -4.90 14.57
CA VAL A 28 -6.71 -4.94 14.49
C VAL A 28 -6.16 -5.23 15.90
N ASP A 29 -6.04 -6.51 16.23
CA ASP A 29 -5.48 -7.06 17.47
C ASP A 29 -4.37 -8.09 17.17
N ILE A 30 -3.87 -8.80 18.18
CA ILE A 30 -2.83 -9.82 17.98
C ILE A 30 -3.24 -10.95 17.01
N ASN A 31 -4.53 -11.33 16.98
CA ASN A 31 -5.00 -12.42 16.12
C ASN A 31 -5.06 -11.95 14.67
N PHE A 32 -5.49 -10.71 14.44
CA PHE A 32 -5.34 -10.06 13.15
C PHE A 32 -3.88 -10.07 12.70
N LEU A 33 -2.95 -9.58 13.53
CA LEU A 33 -1.54 -9.49 13.14
C LEU A 33 -0.95 -10.87 12.83
N ARG A 34 -1.25 -11.87 13.66
CA ARG A 34 -0.79 -13.25 13.46
C ARG A 34 -1.34 -13.89 12.20
N SER A 35 -2.63 -13.70 11.89
CA SER A 35 -3.23 -14.27 10.69
C SER A 35 -2.69 -13.66 9.39
N ARG A 36 -2.24 -12.38 9.41
CA ARG A 36 -1.68 -11.71 8.22
C ARG A 36 -0.17 -11.89 8.06
N HIS A 37 0.55 -12.08 9.16
CA HIS A 37 2.03 -12.03 9.15
C HIS A 37 2.70 -13.28 9.72
N GLY A 38 1.92 -14.25 10.22
CA GLY A 38 2.43 -15.38 10.99
C GLY A 38 3.00 -14.91 12.32
N GLY A 39 4.10 -15.53 12.74
CA GLY A 39 4.84 -15.12 13.94
C GLY A 39 4.33 -15.72 15.25
N GLY A 40 5.08 -15.44 16.31
CA GLY A 40 4.87 -15.96 17.65
C GLY A 40 3.69 -15.33 18.39
N LYS A 41 3.54 -15.71 19.67
CA LYS A 41 2.49 -15.20 20.56
C LYS A 41 2.74 -13.77 21.03
N GLU A 42 3.97 -13.27 20.92
CA GLU A 42 4.40 -12.02 21.52
C GLU A 42 4.47 -10.88 20.49
N TRP A 43 3.65 -9.85 20.70
CA TRP A 43 3.51 -8.69 19.83
C TRP A 43 3.42 -7.40 20.65
N ASP A 44 3.92 -6.31 20.08
CA ASP A 44 3.64 -4.95 20.52
C ASP A 44 2.59 -4.36 19.57
N LEU A 45 1.51 -3.80 20.13
CA LEU A 45 0.47 -3.10 19.38
C LEU A 45 0.21 -1.73 19.99
N ILE A 46 0.52 -0.69 19.22
CA ILE A 46 0.39 0.70 19.61
C ILE A 46 -0.71 1.37 18.80
N ALA A 47 -1.45 2.26 19.46
CA ALA A 47 -2.50 3.06 18.86
C ALA A 47 -2.27 4.56 19.13
N GLN A 48 -3.26 5.38 18.79
CA GLN A 48 -3.22 6.84 18.97
C GLN A 48 -2.87 7.23 20.42
N PHE A 49 -2.32 8.44 20.58
CA PHE A 49 -1.95 9.01 21.89
C PHE A 49 -1.00 8.14 22.73
N GLY A 50 -0.31 7.18 22.12
CA GLY A 50 0.59 6.27 22.82
C GLY A 50 -0.11 5.15 23.57
N GLU A 51 -1.39 4.87 23.26
CA GLU A 51 -2.12 3.73 23.82
C GLU A 51 -1.37 2.42 23.48
N ILE A 52 -1.03 1.67 24.52
CA ILE A 52 -0.50 0.31 24.42
C ILE A 52 -1.71 -0.62 24.46
N ARG A 53 -2.00 -1.27 23.34
CA ARG A 53 -3.09 -2.25 23.27
C ARG A 53 -2.60 -3.66 23.61
N GLU A 54 -1.34 -3.95 23.29
CA GLU A 54 -0.67 -5.23 23.54
C GLU A 54 0.83 -5.00 23.78
N GLY A 55 1.45 -5.81 24.64
CA GLY A 55 2.88 -5.74 24.92
C GLY A 55 3.30 -4.48 25.70
N ASP A 56 4.32 -3.79 25.21
CA ASP A 56 4.87 -2.56 25.79
C ASP A 56 5.35 -1.60 24.70
N ASP A 57 5.87 -0.43 25.10
CA ASP A 57 6.31 0.60 24.17
C ASP A 57 7.83 0.76 24.06
N VAL A 58 8.63 -0.17 24.57
CA VAL A 58 10.11 -0.05 24.58
C VAL A 58 10.65 0.01 23.15
N ALA A 59 10.24 -0.92 22.30
CA ALA A 59 10.63 -0.94 20.89
C ALA A 59 10.03 0.23 20.11
N TRP A 60 8.84 0.70 20.51
CA TRP A 60 8.17 1.84 19.89
C TRP A 60 8.90 3.14 20.18
N LYS A 61 9.31 3.37 21.44
CA LYS A 61 10.15 4.50 21.86
C LYS A 61 11.49 4.50 21.13
N ARG A 62 12.13 3.33 21.00
CA ARG A 62 13.38 3.18 20.21
C ARG A 62 13.18 3.60 18.76
N PHE A 63 12.13 3.09 18.11
CA PHE A 63 11.81 3.42 16.72
C PHE A 63 11.53 4.92 16.55
N LYS A 64 10.63 5.51 17.37
CA LYS A 64 10.31 6.94 17.31
C LYS A 64 11.53 7.81 17.49
N ARG A 65 12.41 7.48 18.46
CA ARG A 65 13.65 8.22 18.69
C ARG A 65 14.50 8.27 17.42
N LEU A 66 14.78 7.12 16.79
CA LEU A 66 15.56 7.06 15.55
C LEU A 66 14.87 7.80 14.40
N ALA A 67 13.56 7.63 14.27
CA ALA A 67 12.85 8.12 13.11
C ALA A 67 12.49 9.61 13.18
N ILE A 68 12.42 10.20 14.37
CA ILE A 68 11.93 11.58 14.58
C ILE A 68 13.00 12.49 15.17
N ASP A 69 13.86 11.99 16.06
CA ASP A 69 14.83 12.85 16.78
C ASP A 69 16.20 12.91 16.06
N PHE A 70 16.45 12.00 15.12
CA PHE A 70 17.68 11.97 14.32
C PHE A 70 17.42 12.54 12.92
N ASP A 71 18.45 13.16 12.35
CA ASP A 71 18.41 13.63 10.96
C ASP A 71 18.50 12.45 9.99
N LEU A 72 17.38 12.15 9.31
CA LEU A 72 17.29 11.07 8.33
C LEU A 72 17.80 11.47 6.94
N SER A 73 18.22 12.72 6.71
CA SER A 73 19.01 13.04 5.51
C SER A 73 20.37 12.30 5.53
N ILE A 74 20.85 11.92 6.72
CA ILE A 74 22.06 11.11 6.92
C ILE A 74 21.76 9.63 6.62
N PRO A 75 22.47 8.99 5.67
CA PRO A 75 22.20 7.60 5.25
C PRO A 75 22.22 6.58 6.39
N ASP A 76 23.14 6.69 7.35
CA ASP A 76 23.24 5.74 8.47
C ASP A 76 22.03 5.79 9.41
N ASN A 77 21.49 6.99 9.66
CA ASN A 77 20.30 7.16 10.49
C ASN A 77 19.06 6.62 9.78
N TYR A 78 18.96 6.89 8.47
CA TYR A 78 17.91 6.34 7.62
C TYR A 78 17.97 4.80 7.59
N GLY A 79 19.14 4.22 7.37
CA GLY A 79 19.37 2.77 7.36
C GLY A 79 18.87 2.10 8.64
N LYS A 80 19.30 2.62 9.81
CA LYS A 80 18.85 2.13 11.12
C LYS A 80 17.34 2.27 11.34
N THR A 81 16.73 3.29 10.76
CA THR A 81 15.28 3.51 10.85
C THR A 81 14.50 2.50 10.01
N VAL A 82 14.91 2.26 8.76
CA VAL A 82 14.21 1.32 7.87
C VAL A 82 14.46 -0.16 8.18
N GLU A 83 15.47 -0.46 9.01
CA GLU A 83 15.60 -1.78 9.66
C GLU A 83 14.44 -2.08 10.61
N LEU A 84 13.87 -1.05 11.25
CA LEU A 84 12.78 -1.18 12.21
C LEU A 84 11.40 -0.93 11.61
N LEU A 85 11.32 -0.48 10.35
CA LEU A 85 10.07 -0.09 9.68
C LEU A 85 9.87 -0.88 8.38
N ASP A 86 8.68 -1.41 8.20
CA ASP A 86 8.25 -1.92 6.91
C ASP A 86 7.91 -0.72 6.03
N ILE A 87 8.92 -0.25 5.29
CA ILE A 87 8.86 1.02 4.56
C ILE A 87 7.80 0.99 3.46
N ASP A 88 7.62 -0.16 2.80
CA ASP A 88 6.61 -0.35 1.76
C ASP A 88 5.21 -0.29 2.34
N ASN A 89 4.98 -0.97 3.47
CA ASN A 89 3.72 -0.88 4.19
C ASN A 89 3.42 0.57 4.62
N PHE A 90 4.41 1.27 5.18
CA PHE A 90 4.21 2.65 5.63
C PHE A 90 3.86 3.59 4.46
N ILE A 91 4.58 3.48 3.34
CA ILE A 91 4.30 4.26 2.13
C ILE A 91 2.89 3.97 1.62
N ASP A 92 2.50 2.70 1.48
CA ASP A 92 1.17 2.31 1.02
C ASP A 92 0.07 2.83 1.96
N TYR A 93 0.32 2.77 3.28
CA TYR A 93 -0.56 3.31 4.31
C TYR A 93 -0.77 4.83 4.15
N ILE A 94 0.32 5.60 4.01
CA ILE A 94 0.27 7.04 3.78
C ILE A 94 -0.50 7.33 2.48
N MET A 95 -0.16 6.62 1.41
CA MET A 95 -0.76 6.80 0.09
C MET A 95 -2.27 6.56 0.11
N LEU A 96 -2.72 5.51 0.80
CA LEU A 96 -4.14 5.23 0.94
C LEU A 96 -4.86 6.32 1.73
N CYS A 97 -4.32 6.74 2.89
CA CYS A 97 -4.92 7.81 3.71
C CYS A 97 -5.01 9.14 2.95
N VAL A 98 -3.99 9.46 2.15
CA VAL A 98 -3.99 10.63 1.26
C VAL A 98 -5.03 10.47 0.16
N TYR A 99 -5.08 9.33 -0.52
CA TYR A 99 -6.02 9.11 -1.62
C TYR A 99 -7.47 9.26 -1.17
N VAL A 100 -7.83 8.65 -0.03
CA VAL A 100 -9.21 8.69 0.49
C VAL A 100 -9.52 9.96 1.29
N ASP A 101 -8.53 10.82 1.54
CA ASP A 101 -8.66 12.03 2.38
C ASP A 101 -9.26 11.71 3.76
N MET A 102 -8.65 10.74 4.45
CA MET A 102 -9.16 10.23 5.72
C MET A 102 -9.20 11.34 6.77
N ASP A 103 -10.39 11.61 7.32
CA ASP A 103 -10.56 12.61 8.37
C ASP A 103 -10.09 12.10 9.74
N ASP A 104 -9.78 13.03 10.65
CA ASP A 104 -9.23 12.79 12.01
C ASP A 104 -7.84 12.12 12.07
N TRP A 105 -7.36 11.64 10.92
CA TRP A 105 -5.97 11.26 10.68
C TRP A 105 -5.09 12.51 10.45
N PRO A 106 -3.84 12.58 10.97
CA PRO A 106 -3.02 11.49 11.54
C PRO A 106 -2.97 11.44 13.07
N TYR A 107 -3.79 12.23 13.78
CA TYR A 107 -3.82 12.18 15.25
C TYR A 107 -4.50 10.90 15.74
N ASN A 108 -5.55 10.46 15.05
CA ASN A 108 -6.31 9.24 15.30
C ASN A 108 -6.28 8.28 14.11
N ASN A 109 -7.02 7.18 14.22
CA ASN A 109 -7.43 6.34 13.09
C ASN A 109 -6.29 5.50 12.49
N TRP A 110 -5.40 5.02 13.37
CA TRP A 110 -4.29 4.15 13.01
C TRP A 110 -3.92 3.15 14.10
N ARG A 111 -3.24 2.09 13.69
CA ARG A 111 -2.56 1.11 14.56
C ARG A 111 -1.15 0.87 14.04
N ALA A 112 -0.22 0.57 14.94
CA ALA A 112 1.13 0.12 14.60
C ALA A 112 1.43 -1.19 15.33
N GLY A 113 1.75 -2.24 14.58
CA GLY A 113 2.03 -3.57 15.10
C GLY A 113 3.46 -4.03 14.81
N ARG A 114 4.07 -4.73 15.75
CA ARG A 114 5.40 -5.34 15.61
C ARG A 114 5.48 -6.65 16.41
N GLU A 115 5.99 -7.70 15.79
CA GLU A 115 6.31 -8.95 16.51
C GLU A 115 7.53 -8.74 17.43
N ARG A 116 7.58 -9.40 18.59
CA ARG A 116 8.72 -9.32 19.51
C ARG A 116 9.91 -10.20 19.12
N THR A 117 10.39 -10.03 17.89
CA THR A 117 11.59 -10.71 17.39
C THR A 117 12.68 -9.71 16.98
N ALA A 118 13.94 -10.17 16.94
CA ALA A 118 15.09 -9.29 16.74
C ALA A 118 15.10 -8.54 15.40
N ARG A 119 14.40 -9.07 14.37
CA ARG A 119 14.33 -8.50 13.02
C ARG A 119 12.93 -8.02 12.63
N ALA A 120 11.99 -8.00 13.58
CA ALA A 120 10.64 -7.56 13.30
C ALA A 120 10.57 -6.06 13.02
N LYS A 121 9.75 -5.73 12.03
CA LYS A 121 9.48 -4.37 11.58
C LYS A 121 8.12 -3.91 12.07
N TRP A 122 8.02 -2.62 12.37
CA TRP A 122 6.75 -1.94 12.58
C TRP A 122 5.97 -1.87 11.27
N ARG A 123 4.66 -2.17 11.37
CA ARG A 123 3.69 -2.03 10.30
C ARG A 123 2.52 -1.17 10.75
N PHE A 124 2.03 -0.32 9.87
CA PHE A 124 0.94 0.61 10.08
C PHE A 124 -0.33 0.12 9.39
N TYR A 125 -1.46 0.32 10.07
CA TYR A 125 -2.78 -0.12 9.64
C TYR A 125 -3.77 1.03 9.79
N VAL A 126 -4.71 1.09 8.85
CA VAL A 126 -5.83 2.03 8.91
C VAL A 126 -6.87 1.53 9.92
N TRP A 127 -7.47 2.45 10.67
CA TRP A 127 -8.61 2.18 11.56
C TRP A 127 -9.64 3.30 11.39
N ASP A 128 -10.94 3.02 11.56
CA ASP A 128 -12.01 4.05 11.57
C ASP A 128 -11.97 4.99 10.35
N ALA A 129 -12.02 4.39 9.15
CA ALA A 129 -11.86 5.08 7.87
C ALA A 129 -13.19 5.52 7.25
N GLU A 130 -14.30 5.45 7.98
CA GLU A 130 -15.65 5.77 7.48
C GLU A 130 -15.81 7.24 7.09
N ARG A 131 -14.97 8.12 7.63
CA ARG A 131 -14.93 9.56 7.29
C ARG A 131 -13.93 9.83 6.17
N SER A 132 -14.17 9.19 5.03
CA SER A 132 -13.32 9.23 3.84
C SER A 132 -14.14 9.56 2.58
N PHE A 133 -13.44 9.78 1.46
CA PHE A 133 -14.03 10.06 0.15
C PHE A 133 -14.94 11.31 0.13
N GLY A 134 -14.57 12.33 0.92
CA GLY A 134 -15.37 13.56 1.04
C GLY A 134 -16.71 13.35 1.74
N THR A 135 -16.91 12.19 2.35
CA THR A 135 -18.02 11.91 3.25
C THR A 135 -17.49 12.10 4.66
N ASP A 136 -17.85 13.20 5.31
CA ASP A 136 -17.32 13.55 6.63
C ASP A 136 -18.27 13.17 7.77
N GLY A 137 -19.40 12.52 7.45
CA GLY A 137 -20.54 12.31 8.37
C GLY A 137 -21.16 13.61 8.88
N LYS A 138 -20.63 14.77 8.49
CA LYS A 138 -20.93 16.13 8.97
C LYS A 138 -21.56 17.00 7.89
N GLN A 139 -21.89 16.44 6.72
CA GLN A 139 -22.82 17.05 5.76
C GLN A 139 -24.16 17.43 6.45
N MET A 140 -24.57 16.67 7.47
CA MET A 140 -25.73 16.99 8.34
C MET A 140 -25.51 18.21 9.26
N LEU A 141 -24.29 18.73 9.37
CA LEU A 141 -23.90 19.88 10.20
C LEU A 141 -23.41 21.10 9.38
N GLY A 142 -23.55 21.06 8.04
CA GLY A 142 -23.27 22.21 7.16
C GLY A 142 -21.79 22.65 7.09
N ARG A 143 -20.84 21.83 7.53
CA ARG A 143 -19.39 22.15 7.52
C ARG A 143 -18.65 21.15 6.65
N GLN A 144 -18.64 21.33 5.32
CA GLN A 144 -17.77 20.52 4.44
C GLN A 144 -16.31 20.88 4.72
N ARG A 145 -15.58 20.03 5.45
CA ARG A 145 -14.15 20.23 5.74
C ARG A 145 -13.22 19.49 4.78
N ARG A 146 -13.72 18.48 4.07
CA ARG A 146 -12.93 17.55 3.26
C ARG A 146 -13.58 17.40 1.89
N VAL A 147 -12.83 17.68 0.83
CA VAL A 147 -13.32 17.71 -0.56
C VAL A 147 -12.35 16.99 -1.48
N VAL A 148 -12.77 16.68 -2.70
CA VAL A 148 -11.93 15.97 -3.69
C VAL A 148 -10.59 16.65 -3.96
N THR A 149 -10.47 17.96 -3.72
CA THR A 149 -9.26 18.77 -3.89
C THR A 149 -8.37 18.87 -2.66
N SER A 150 -8.75 18.29 -1.51
CA SER A 150 -7.95 18.35 -0.27
C SER A 150 -6.51 17.90 -0.50
N ASN A 151 -5.57 18.63 0.09
CA ASN A 151 -4.15 18.32 0.03
C ASN A 151 -3.63 17.97 1.43
N ASN A 152 -3.39 16.69 1.67
CA ASN A 152 -2.85 16.21 2.94
C ASN A 152 -1.33 16.04 2.92
N LEU A 153 -0.69 16.15 1.75
CA LEU A 153 0.75 15.92 1.57
C LEU A 153 1.57 17.15 1.93
N THR A 154 1.17 18.32 1.44
CA THR A 154 1.89 19.58 1.65
C THR A 154 1.09 20.61 2.44
N GLN A 155 -0.13 20.25 2.86
CA GLN A 155 -1.00 21.04 3.71
C GLN A 155 -1.74 20.10 4.67
N GLY A 156 -2.41 20.66 5.68
CA GLY A 156 -3.27 19.90 6.59
C GLY A 156 -2.55 18.78 7.34
N ALA A 157 -2.96 17.54 7.07
CA ALA A 157 -2.65 16.36 7.88
C ALA A 157 -1.14 16.08 8.03
N LEU A 158 -0.39 15.93 6.93
CA LEU A 158 1.04 15.57 7.00
C LEU A 158 1.96 16.77 7.28
N THR A 159 1.42 17.98 7.38
CA THR A 159 2.15 19.17 7.87
C THR A 159 1.97 19.42 9.38
N SER A 160 1.07 18.68 10.04
CA SER A 160 0.77 18.84 11.47
C SER A 160 1.88 18.34 12.40
N ASP A 161 1.71 18.49 13.72
CA ASP A 161 2.64 17.98 14.74
C ASP A 161 2.38 16.50 15.14
N ALA A 162 1.36 15.85 14.54
CA ALA A 162 1.06 14.45 14.77
C ALA A 162 2.28 13.54 14.51
N GLY A 163 2.43 12.47 15.30
CA GLY A 163 3.59 11.58 15.23
C GLY A 163 3.81 10.97 13.84
N ILE A 164 2.74 10.55 13.16
CA ILE A 164 2.81 10.01 11.79
C ILE A 164 3.25 11.08 10.78
N ALA A 165 2.75 12.32 10.94
CA ALA A 165 3.14 13.44 10.08
C ALA A 165 4.64 13.77 10.25
N ARG A 166 5.12 13.79 11.51
CA ARG A 166 6.56 13.97 11.81
C ARG A 166 7.41 12.85 11.24
N LEU A 167 6.97 11.58 11.38
CA LEU A 167 7.64 10.42 10.78
C LEU A 167 7.75 10.55 9.25
N PHE A 168 6.64 10.86 8.57
CA PHE A 168 6.64 11.08 7.13
C PHE A 168 7.59 12.20 6.71
N ARG A 169 7.53 13.37 7.36
CA ARG A 169 8.41 14.50 7.03
C ARG A 169 9.89 14.19 7.27
N SER A 170 10.19 13.46 8.35
CA SER A 170 11.55 13.02 8.64
C SER A 170 12.08 12.07 7.56
N LEU A 171 11.31 11.05 7.18
CA LEU A 171 11.67 10.12 6.10
C LEU A 171 11.82 10.84 4.76
N MET A 172 10.96 11.81 4.47
CA MET A 172 11.04 12.67 3.29
C MET A 172 12.36 13.44 3.18
N ALA A 173 13.13 13.62 4.25
CA ALA A 173 14.46 14.21 4.16
C ALA A 173 15.41 13.36 3.29
N ASN A 174 15.22 12.03 3.24
CA ASN A 174 16.10 11.11 2.55
C ASN A 174 15.71 10.89 1.07
N PRO A 175 16.65 10.97 0.10
CA PRO A 175 16.36 10.72 -1.31
C PRO A 175 15.94 9.27 -1.61
N GLU A 176 16.44 8.27 -0.87
CA GLU A 176 16.05 6.87 -1.05
C GLU A 176 14.60 6.64 -0.65
N PHE A 177 14.10 7.33 0.38
CA PHE A 177 12.69 7.29 0.74
C PHE A 177 11.81 7.87 -0.36
N ARG A 178 12.19 9.03 -0.91
CA ARG A 178 11.42 9.69 -1.99
C ARG A 178 11.35 8.81 -3.23
N LEU A 179 12.46 8.19 -3.62
CA LEU A 179 12.49 7.26 -4.75
C LEU A 179 11.66 6.00 -4.46
N ARG A 180 11.77 5.44 -3.25
CA ARG A 180 10.94 4.30 -2.87
C ARG A 180 9.46 4.64 -2.87
N PHE A 181 9.10 5.83 -2.41
CA PHE A 181 7.73 6.34 -2.48
C PHE A 181 7.25 6.39 -3.93
N ALA A 182 8.06 6.92 -4.83
CA ALA A 182 7.76 6.96 -6.25
C ALA A 182 7.58 5.56 -6.87
N ASP A 183 8.36 4.56 -6.46
CA ASP A 183 8.16 3.17 -6.89
C ASP A 183 6.78 2.65 -6.49
N ARG A 184 6.35 2.91 -5.24
CA ARG A 184 5.02 2.52 -4.79
C ARG A 184 3.93 3.28 -5.52
N VAL A 185 4.14 4.57 -5.82
CA VAL A 185 3.19 5.37 -6.63
C VAL A 185 3.05 4.74 -8.01
N HIS A 186 4.16 4.40 -8.67
CA HIS A 186 4.12 3.77 -9.98
C HIS A 186 3.36 2.44 -9.95
N LYS A 187 3.67 1.60 -8.96
CA LYS A 187 3.01 0.31 -8.74
C LYS A 187 1.49 0.41 -8.57
N HIS A 188 1.01 1.40 -7.81
CA HIS A 188 -0.41 1.47 -7.44
C HIS A 188 -1.25 2.35 -8.36
N TYR A 189 -0.67 3.37 -9.00
CA TYR A 189 -1.42 4.32 -9.84
C TYR A 189 -1.28 4.10 -11.34
N PHE A 190 -0.40 3.20 -11.80
CA PHE A 190 -0.16 2.92 -13.22
C PHE A 190 -0.28 1.44 -13.53
N ASN A 191 -0.31 1.11 -14.83
CA ASN A 191 -0.21 -0.27 -15.34
C ASN A 191 -1.22 -1.25 -14.72
N GLY A 192 -2.46 -0.80 -14.47
CA GLY A 192 -3.47 -1.63 -13.79
C GLY A 192 -3.26 -1.75 -12.28
N GLY A 193 -2.53 -0.82 -11.66
CA GLY A 193 -2.42 -0.75 -10.21
C GLY A 193 -3.77 -0.57 -9.50
N VAL A 194 -3.81 -0.89 -8.21
CA VAL A 194 -5.06 -0.93 -7.43
C VAL A 194 -5.68 0.44 -7.13
N LEU A 195 -4.93 1.54 -7.30
CA LEU A 195 -5.41 2.92 -7.16
C LEU A 195 -5.66 3.58 -8.53
N THR A 196 -5.79 2.80 -9.61
CA THR A 196 -6.32 3.32 -10.88
C THR A 196 -7.82 3.57 -10.78
N ASP A 197 -8.32 4.52 -11.57
CA ASP A 197 -9.74 4.86 -11.58
C ASP A 197 -10.61 3.65 -11.93
N GLU A 198 -10.12 2.77 -12.82
CA GLU A 198 -10.76 1.51 -13.19
C GLU A 198 -10.96 0.57 -11.99
N HIS A 199 -9.89 0.27 -11.25
CA HIS A 199 -9.96 -0.65 -10.11
C HIS A 199 -10.77 -0.07 -8.95
N ILE A 200 -10.63 1.23 -8.66
CA ILE A 200 -11.44 1.87 -7.62
C ILE A 200 -12.92 1.91 -8.03
N ALA A 201 -13.23 2.20 -9.30
CA ALA A 201 -14.60 2.14 -9.80
C ALA A 201 -15.17 0.73 -9.74
N GLN A 202 -14.37 -0.30 -10.02
CA GLN A 202 -14.78 -1.69 -9.88
C GLN A 202 -15.11 -2.04 -8.43
N ARG A 203 -14.23 -1.73 -7.48
CA ARG A 203 -14.48 -1.94 -6.04
C ARG A 203 -15.73 -1.19 -5.56
N HIS A 204 -15.95 0.04 -6.03
CA HIS A 204 -17.17 0.78 -5.71
C HIS A 204 -18.42 0.11 -6.30
N ARG A 205 -18.38 -0.39 -7.55
CA ARG A 205 -19.51 -1.11 -8.16
C ARG A 205 -19.85 -2.38 -7.38
N GLU A 206 -18.83 -3.16 -7.00
CA GLU A 206 -19.01 -4.37 -6.18
C GLU A 206 -19.72 -4.04 -4.85
N LEU A 207 -19.31 -2.96 -4.18
CA LEU A 207 -19.97 -2.49 -2.96
C LEU A 207 -21.42 -2.04 -3.22
N THR A 208 -21.67 -1.23 -4.25
CA THR A 208 -23.03 -0.77 -4.58
C THR A 208 -23.95 -1.95 -4.91
N GLU A 209 -23.48 -2.94 -5.67
CA GLU A 209 -24.25 -4.14 -5.99
C GLU A 209 -24.54 -4.99 -4.74
N GLN A 210 -23.56 -5.17 -3.86
CA GLN A 210 -23.76 -5.87 -2.59
C GLN A 210 -24.80 -5.15 -1.71
N MET A 211 -24.82 -3.82 -1.75
CA MET A 211 -25.65 -2.98 -0.89
C MET A 211 -27.00 -2.61 -1.49
N LYS A 212 -27.31 -2.94 -2.75
CA LYS A 212 -28.52 -2.42 -3.43
C LYS A 212 -29.85 -2.75 -2.74
N HIS A 213 -29.92 -3.84 -1.99
CA HIS A 213 -31.13 -4.22 -1.23
C HIS A 213 -31.15 -3.64 0.20
N VAL A 214 -30.05 -3.05 0.65
CA VAL A 214 -29.87 -2.47 1.98
C VAL A 214 -29.91 -0.95 1.93
N LEU A 215 -29.18 -0.37 0.98
CA LEU A 215 -29.07 1.05 0.70
C LEU A 215 -29.21 1.26 -0.81
N PRO A 216 -30.44 1.17 -1.36
CA PRO A 216 -30.69 1.28 -2.80
C PRO A 216 -30.24 2.64 -3.37
N ASP A 217 -30.33 3.70 -2.57
CA ASP A 217 -30.00 5.07 -2.95
C ASP A 217 -28.59 5.49 -2.47
N MET A 218 -27.61 4.59 -2.62
CA MET A 218 -26.22 4.90 -2.28
C MET A 218 -25.75 6.11 -3.10
N SER A 219 -25.23 7.12 -2.41
CA SER A 219 -24.81 8.38 -3.05
C SER A 219 -23.86 8.14 -4.22
N PRO A 220 -24.12 8.72 -5.40
CA PRO A 220 -23.26 8.54 -6.55
C PRO A 220 -21.99 9.40 -6.49
N TYR A 221 -21.80 10.20 -5.43
CA TYR A 221 -20.70 11.17 -5.31
C TYR A 221 -19.32 10.53 -5.51
N ILE A 222 -19.05 9.39 -4.87
CA ILE A 222 -17.73 8.73 -5.01
C ILE A 222 -17.48 8.36 -6.47
N ARG A 223 -18.47 7.78 -7.14
CA ARG A 223 -18.39 7.38 -8.54
C ARG A 223 -18.29 8.57 -9.51
N GLN A 224 -19.07 9.63 -9.28
CA GLN A 224 -19.21 10.73 -10.24
C GLN A 224 -18.24 11.89 -10.01
N GLN A 225 -17.79 12.08 -8.77
CA GLN A 225 -16.97 13.24 -8.37
C GLN A 225 -15.62 12.81 -7.83
N TRP A 226 -15.54 11.80 -6.96
CA TRP A 226 -14.27 11.43 -6.35
C TRP A 226 -13.34 10.71 -7.32
N ILE A 227 -13.76 9.56 -7.83
CA ILE A 227 -12.93 8.67 -8.66
C ILE A 227 -12.38 9.39 -9.90
N PRO A 228 -13.20 10.12 -10.70
CA PRO A 228 -12.71 10.74 -11.93
C PRO A 228 -11.70 11.87 -11.71
N ASN A 229 -11.65 12.46 -10.51
CA ASN A 229 -10.85 13.66 -10.24
C ASN A 229 -9.69 13.41 -9.27
N ARG A 230 -9.87 12.56 -8.25
CA ARG A 230 -8.95 12.45 -7.12
C ARG A 230 -7.56 12.00 -7.54
N ARG A 231 -7.46 11.02 -8.43
CA ARG A 231 -6.18 10.47 -8.90
C ARG A 231 -5.31 11.57 -9.51
N ALA A 232 -5.83 12.34 -10.46
CA ALA A 232 -5.08 13.41 -11.11
C ALA A 232 -4.57 14.46 -10.10
N ILE A 233 -5.41 14.85 -9.14
CA ILE A 233 -5.07 15.82 -8.09
C ILE A 233 -3.95 15.30 -7.19
N VAL A 234 -4.10 14.09 -6.65
CA VAL A 234 -3.10 13.50 -5.73
C VAL A 234 -1.77 13.26 -6.46
N MET A 235 -1.82 12.87 -7.73
CA MET A 235 -0.63 12.74 -8.59
C MET A 235 0.10 14.08 -8.79
N GLN A 236 -0.64 15.17 -9.01
CA GLN A 236 -0.05 16.51 -9.10
C GLN A 236 0.58 16.95 -7.76
N GLN A 237 -0.09 16.68 -6.64
CA GLN A 237 0.44 16.95 -5.30
C GLN A 237 1.75 16.17 -5.05
N MET A 238 1.79 14.88 -5.37
CA MET A 238 3.01 14.07 -5.26
C MET A 238 4.12 14.53 -6.20
N ALA A 239 3.79 14.94 -7.42
CA ALA A 239 4.76 15.52 -8.35
C ALA A 239 5.37 16.81 -7.81
N SER A 240 4.57 17.69 -7.17
CA SER A 240 5.04 18.97 -6.62
C SER A 240 6.12 18.83 -5.53
N ILE A 241 6.24 17.65 -4.91
CA ILE A 241 7.27 17.34 -3.90
C ILE A 241 8.24 16.24 -4.33
N GLY A 242 8.21 15.85 -5.61
CA GLY A 242 9.18 14.95 -6.21
C GLY A 242 9.09 13.49 -5.78
N ILE A 243 7.89 12.99 -5.44
CA ILE A 243 7.67 11.58 -5.04
C ILE A 243 6.78 10.79 -6.01
N GLN A 244 6.56 11.30 -7.22
CA GLN A 244 5.79 10.62 -8.26
C GLN A 244 6.69 9.88 -9.26
N LEU A 245 7.72 10.55 -9.78
CA LEU A 245 8.80 10.10 -10.70
C LEU A 245 8.42 9.06 -11.79
N SER A 246 7.16 9.02 -12.21
CA SER A 246 6.62 8.00 -13.12
C SER A 246 6.59 8.43 -14.59
N GLU A 247 6.73 9.74 -14.87
CA GLU A 247 6.66 10.27 -16.25
C GLU A 247 7.66 9.64 -17.20
N ASN A 248 8.84 9.25 -16.68
CA ASN A 248 9.89 8.59 -17.46
C ASN A 248 10.13 7.13 -17.04
N ALA A 249 9.23 6.53 -16.26
CA ALA A 249 9.36 5.11 -15.91
C ALA A 249 9.27 4.24 -17.18
N PRO A 250 10.05 3.14 -17.29
CA PRO A 250 10.04 2.29 -18.48
C PRO A 250 8.65 1.72 -18.79
N LEU A 251 8.25 1.77 -20.04
CA LEU A 251 7.09 1.08 -20.57
C LEU A 251 7.51 -0.29 -21.07
N LEU A 252 6.74 -1.31 -20.72
CA LEU A 252 6.89 -2.67 -21.20
C LEU A 252 5.90 -2.89 -22.35
N SER A 253 6.32 -3.54 -23.43
CA SER A 253 5.41 -3.90 -24.54
C SER A 253 4.24 -4.78 -24.09
N ARG A 254 4.42 -5.46 -22.96
CA ARG A 254 3.37 -6.13 -22.19
C ARG A 254 3.70 -6.05 -20.71
N HIS A 255 2.76 -5.59 -19.88
CA HIS A 255 2.97 -5.47 -18.44
C HIS A 255 2.64 -6.78 -17.70
N GLY A 256 3.48 -7.80 -17.90
CA GLY A 256 3.37 -9.08 -17.20
C GLY A 256 2.26 -10.02 -17.69
N GLY A 257 1.97 -11.02 -16.85
CA GLY A 257 0.98 -12.06 -17.10
C GLY A 257 1.50 -13.25 -17.92
N GLU A 258 0.57 -14.07 -18.40
CA GLU A 258 0.85 -15.30 -19.14
C GLU A 258 1.29 -15.04 -20.59
N VAL A 259 2.50 -15.46 -20.96
CA VAL A 259 3.07 -15.26 -22.30
C VAL A 259 3.47 -16.59 -22.92
N LEU A 260 3.61 -16.69 -24.24
CA LEU A 260 4.22 -17.89 -24.83
C LEU A 260 5.70 -17.97 -24.47
N ALA A 261 6.21 -19.18 -24.24
CA ALA A 261 7.64 -19.40 -24.08
C ALA A 261 8.42 -18.88 -25.30
N GLY A 262 9.44 -18.05 -25.05
CA GLY A 262 10.21 -17.35 -26.07
C GLY A 262 9.69 -15.94 -26.40
N PHE A 263 8.65 -15.45 -25.72
CA PHE A 263 8.13 -14.09 -25.90
C PHE A 263 9.23 -13.03 -25.80
N HIS A 264 9.27 -12.11 -26.75
CA HIS A 264 10.23 -11.01 -26.78
C HIS A 264 9.64 -9.75 -26.14
N LEU A 265 9.99 -9.49 -24.88
CA LEU A 265 9.59 -8.29 -24.16
C LEU A 265 10.44 -7.10 -24.62
N SER A 266 9.78 -6.06 -25.16
CA SER A 266 10.44 -4.81 -25.50
C SER A 266 10.22 -3.76 -24.42
N LEU A 267 11.25 -2.98 -24.12
CA LEU A 267 11.20 -1.85 -23.19
C LEU A 267 11.35 -0.54 -23.96
N SER A 268 10.61 0.49 -23.56
CA SER A 268 10.75 1.85 -24.09
C SER A 268 10.64 2.88 -22.97
N ALA A 269 11.15 4.08 -23.20
CA ALA A 269 11.00 5.21 -22.30
C ALA A 269 11.07 6.51 -23.10
N PRO A 270 10.44 7.60 -22.63
CA PRO A 270 10.52 8.89 -23.31
C PRO A 270 11.96 9.38 -23.49
N GLN A 271 12.80 9.23 -22.45
CA GLN A 271 14.19 9.69 -22.44
C GLN A 271 15.11 8.79 -21.62
N GLY A 272 16.41 8.88 -21.89
CA GLY A 272 17.45 8.27 -21.08
C GLY A 272 17.75 6.81 -21.39
N LYS A 273 18.62 6.22 -20.57
CA LYS A 273 19.01 4.81 -20.67
C LYS A 273 18.11 3.97 -19.77
N ILE A 274 17.59 2.87 -20.29
CA ILE A 274 16.82 1.88 -19.52
C ILE A 274 17.78 0.85 -18.94
N TYR A 275 17.68 0.61 -17.63
CA TYR A 275 18.36 -0.45 -16.90
C TYR A 275 17.32 -1.43 -16.39
N PHE A 276 17.61 -2.72 -16.44
CA PHE A 276 16.70 -3.75 -15.97
C PHE A 276 17.42 -4.90 -15.26
N THR A 277 16.66 -5.62 -14.44
CA THR A 277 17.09 -6.84 -13.73
C THR A 277 16.03 -7.93 -13.88
N THR A 278 16.47 -9.18 -13.76
CA THR A 278 15.61 -10.39 -13.81
C THR A 278 15.85 -11.31 -12.62
N ASP A 279 16.63 -10.85 -11.65
CA ASP A 279 17.07 -11.56 -10.43
C ASP A 279 16.43 -10.98 -9.15
N ASP A 280 15.33 -10.25 -9.30
CA ASP A 280 14.60 -9.56 -8.24
C ASP A 280 15.35 -8.39 -7.55
N THR A 281 16.56 -8.05 -7.98
CA THR A 281 17.29 -6.90 -7.43
C THR A 281 16.82 -5.56 -8.01
N ASP A 282 17.09 -4.44 -7.34
CA ASP A 282 16.80 -3.10 -7.87
C ASP A 282 17.66 -2.83 -9.12
N PRO A 283 17.11 -2.28 -10.24
CA PRO A 283 17.88 -1.92 -11.44
C PRO A 283 18.97 -0.82 -11.26
N ARG A 284 19.23 -0.39 -10.03
CA ARG A 284 20.38 0.42 -9.61
C ARG A 284 21.55 -0.42 -9.07
N SER A 285 21.36 -1.73 -8.91
CA SER A 285 22.36 -2.67 -8.41
C SER A 285 23.46 -2.95 -9.44
N SER A 286 24.49 -3.67 -9.02
CA SER A 286 25.56 -4.15 -9.90
C SER A 286 25.12 -5.24 -10.90
N SER A 287 23.97 -5.89 -10.70
CA SER A 287 23.44 -6.90 -11.65
C SER A 287 22.55 -6.30 -12.74
N ALA A 288 22.30 -4.99 -12.70
CA ALA A 288 21.50 -4.31 -13.70
C ALA A 288 22.14 -4.34 -15.10
N VAL A 289 21.32 -4.62 -16.11
CA VAL A 289 21.71 -4.67 -17.52
C VAL A 289 21.14 -3.46 -18.25
N ILE A 290 21.96 -2.80 -19.07
CA ILE A 290 21.48 -1.75 -19.97
C ILE A 290 20.68 -2.39 -21.10
N TYR A 291 19.42 -2.02 -21.24
CA TYR A 291 18.55 -2.52 -22.31
C TYR A 291 19.04 -2.04 -23.69
N LYS A 292 19.30 -3.00 -24.59
CA LYS A 292 19.74 -2.76 -25.98
C LYS A 292 18.91 -3.51 -27.02
N SER A 293 18.24 -4.58 -26.60
CA SER A 293 17.44 -5.46 -27.45
C SER A 293 16.36 -6.13 -26.61
N PRO A 294 15.26 -6.63 -27.23
CA PRO A 294 14.20 -7.32 -26.52
C PRO A 294 14.69 -8.45 -25.61
N ILE A 295 14.04 -8.61 -24.46
CA ILE A 295 14.34 -9.66 -23.46
C ILE A 295 13.52 -10.90 -23.81
N THR A 296 14.18 -12.03 -24.02
CA THR A 296 13.48 -13.31 -24.23
C THR A 296 12.98 -13.88 -22.91
N ILE A 297 11.67 -14.09 -22.82
CA ILE A 297 11.00 -14.66 -21.65
C ILE A 297 10.75 -16.16 -21.93
N SER A 298 11.54 -17.03 -21.30
CA SER A 298 11.44 -18.49 -21.46
C SER A 298 11.11 -19.24 -20.16
N ARG A 299 11.13 -18.53 -19.02
CA ARG A 299 10.75 -19.05 -17.71
C ARG A 299 10.02 -17.98 -16.90
N HIS A 300 9.42 -18.39 -15.78
CA HIS A 300 8.89 -17.47 -14.79
C HIS A 300 9.97 -16.46 -14.38
N VAL A 301 9.67 -15.17 -14.51
CA VAL A 301 10.63 -14.10 -14.24
C VAL A 301 9.93 -12.83 -13.81
N ILE A 302 10.55 -12.12 -12.87
CA ILE A 302 10.18 -10.76 -12.50
C ILE A 302 11.14 -9.83 -13.23
N VAL A 303 10.61 -8.98 -14.10
CA VAL A 303 11.40 -7.93 -14.76
C VAL A 303 11.18 -6.64 -13.99
N LYS A 304 12.27 -6.07 -13.47
CA LYS A 304 12.29 -4.72 -12.90
C LYS A 304 13.08 -3.81 -13.82
N ALA A 305 12.59 -2.61 -14.07
CA ALA A 305 13.25 -1.65 -14.94
C ALA A 305 13.14 -0.22 -14.40
N ARG A 306 14.21 0.57 -14.62
CA ARG A 306 14.24 2.01 -14.38
C ARG A 306 14.90 2.73 -15.55
N THR A 307 14.62 4.01 -15.69
CA THR A 307 15.40 4.88 -16.56
C THR A 307 16.32 5.79 -15.77
N LEU A 308 17.46 6.12 -16.38
CA LEU A 308 18.39 7.11 -15.90
C LEU A 308 18.46 8.27 -16.90
N VAL A 309 18.05 9.46 -16.46
CA VAL A 309 18.13 10.71 -17.22
C VAL A 309 18.89 11.73 -16.38
N ASN A 310 20.01 12.26 -16.90
CA ASN A 310 20.80 13.31 -16.24
C ASN A 310 21.12 12.99 -14.75
N GLY A 311 21.48 11.73 -14.47
CA GLY A 311 21.79 11.28 -13.11
C GLY A 311 20.59 11.04 -12.20
N LYS A 312 19.35 11.21 -12.68
CA LYS A 312 18.12 10.97 -11.92
C LYS A 312 17.42 9.70 -12.37
N TRP A 313 17.07 8.86 -11.41
CA TRP A 313 16.31 7.63 -11.63
C TRP A 313 14.81 7.90 -11.70
N SER A 314 14.11 7.21 -12.60
CA SER A 314 12.65 7.11 -12.56
C SER A 314 12.18 6.21 -11.42
N ALA A 315 10.88 6.27 -11.14
CA ALA A 315 10.18 5.18 -10.46
C ALA A 315 10.40 3.85 -11.20
N MET A 316 10.32 2.76 -10.45
CA MET A 316 10.51 1.41 -10.96
C MET A 316 9.25 0.87 -11.62
N THR A 317 9.41 0.32 -12.83
CA THR A 317 8.42 -0.56 -13.44
C THR A 317 8.77 -2.00 -13.12
N GLU A 318 7.81 -2.75 -12.58
CA GLU A 318 7.98 -4.16 -12.18
C GLU A 318 6.83 -4.98 -12.77
N ALA A 319 7.14 -6.10 -13.40
CA ALA A 319 6.13 -7.02 -13.92
C ALA A 319 6.60 -8.48 -13.84
N THR A 320 5.68 -9.37 -13.46
CA THR A 320 5.89 -10.82 -13.44
C THR A 320 5.38 -11.44 -14.72
N PHE A 321 6.20 -12.29 -15.34
CA PHE A 321 5.86 -13.03 -16.54
C PHE A 321 5.82 -14.52 -16.26
N MET A 322 4.79 -15.19 -16.77
CA MET A 322 4.57 -16.62 -16.63
C MET A 322 4.50 -17.25 -18.02
N PRO A 323 5.58 -17.86 -18.52
CA PRO A 323 5.52 -18.52 -19.80
C PRO A 323 4.60 -19.74 -19.75
N GLU A 324 3.55 -19.74 -20.57
CA GLU A 324 2.82 -20.95 -20.90
C GLU A 324 3.80 -21.93 -21.54
N GLN A 325 3.98 -23.08 -20.89
CA GLN A 325 4.57 -24.23 -21.55
C GLN A 325 3.46 -24.89 -22.38
N LEU A 326 3.76 -25.24 -23.63
CA LEU A 326 2.94 -26.16 -24.41
C LEU A 326 2.98 -27.52 -23.67
N GLY A 327 2.05 -27.72 -22.74
CA GLY A 327 2.01 -28.86 -21.82
C GLY A 327 0.85 -28.72 -20.84
N PHE A 328 0.29 -29.85 -20.41
CA PHE A 328 -0.92 -29.89 -19.58
C PHE A 328 -0.79 -29.03 -18.31
N PRO A 329 -1.79 -28.20 -17.96
CA PRO A 329 -1.72 -27.38 -16.76
C PRO A 329 -1.62 -28.28 -15.52
N VAL A 330 -0.53 -28.13 -14.75
CA VAL A 330 -0.44 -28.73 -13.43
C VAL A 330 -1.45 -28.03 -12.53
N ARG A 331 -2.48 -28.75 -12.11
CA ARG A 331 -3.45 -28.29 -11.11
C ARG A 331 -3.11 -28.95 -9.78
N ILE A 332 -2.84 -28.15 -8.76
CA ILE A 332 -2.84 -28.65 -7.38
C ILE A 332 -4.32 -28.74 -6.98
N THR A 333 -4.85 -29.96 -6.97
CA THR A 333 -6.25 -30.20 -6.57
C THR A 333 -6.39 -30.46 -5.08
N GLU A 334 -5.30 -30.88 -4.42
CA GLU A 334 -5.29 -31.27 -3.01
C GLU A 334 -3.88 -31.14 -2.44
N VAL A 335 -3.78 -30.67 -1.20
CA VAL A 335 -2.54 -30.71 -0.40
C VAL A 335 -2.82 -31.63 0.78
N MET A 336 -2.25 -32.83 0.76
CA MET A 336 -2.30 -33.75 1.90
C MET A 336 -1.29 -33.30 2.95
N TYR A 337 -1.72 -32.43 3.84
CA TYR A 337 -0.92 -31.90 4.94
C TYR A 337 -1.15 -32.75 6.19
N ASN A 338 -0.11 -33.47 6.66
CA ASN A 338 -0.13 -34.25 7.89
C ASN A 338 1.00 -33.76 8.81
N PRO A 339 0.80 -32.69 9.59
CA PRO A 339 1.83 -32.14 10.44
C PRO A 339 2.17 -33.09 11.59
N LEU A 340 3.45 -33.22 11.88
CA LEU A 340 3.92 -33.86 13.12
C LEU A 340 3.39 -33.06 14.32
N GLY A 341 2.40 -33.62 15.01
CA GLY A 341 1.68 -32.96 16.12
C GLY A 341 0.14 -33.02 16.01
N GLY A 342 -0.41 -33.44 14.86
CA GLY A 342 -1.85 -33.66 14.69
C GLY A 342 -2.69 -32.38 14.60
N SER A 343 -3.99 -32.50 14.90
CA SER A 343 -5.04 -31.49 14.68
C SER A 343 -4.83 -30.15 15.41
N GLU A 344 -3.91 -30.04 16.36
CA GLU A 344 -3.54 -28.76 16.99
C GLU A 344 -2.75 -27.83 16.05
N TYR A 345 -2.27 -28.37 14.93
CA TYR A 345 -1.47 -27.67 13.92
C TYR A 345 -2.12 -27.67 12.52
N GLU A 346 -3.38 -28.11 12.44
CA GLU A 346 -4.21 -27.93 11.25
C GLU A 346 -4.77 -26.49 11.24
N PHE A 347 -4.87 -25.91 10.04
CA PHE A 347 -5.14 -24.49 9.82
C PHE A 347 -6.61 -24.10 10.03
#